data_AF-K4A4A2-F1
#
_entry.id   AF-K4A4A2-F1
#
_cell.length_a   1.000
_cell.length_b   1.000
_cell.length_c   1.000
_cell.angle_alpha   90.00
_cell.angle_beta   90.00
_cell.angle_gamma   90.00
#
_symmetry.space_group_name_H-M   'P 1'
#
loop_
_entity.id
_entity.type
_entity.pdbx_description
1 polymer ?
#
loop_
_entity_poly.entity_id
_entity_poly.type
_entity_poly.pdbx_seq_one_letter_code
_entity_poly.pdbx_strand_id
1 'polypeptide(L)'
;MLCRPFFADQMGNARYVDHVWRTGVTIDGELQRGKVEAAISTLMGAGEPGAGMRRRALELKNSAAASIGEAGSSSVNVDMLVSLIQSM
;
A
#
# COMPACT_ATOMS: atom_id res chain seq x y z
N MET A 1 -4.13 5.23 -2.55
CA MET A 1 -3.86 6.01 -1.31
C MET A 1 -3.33 7.38 -1.69
N LEU A 2 -3.63 8.43 -0.93
CA LEU A 2 -3.06 9.77 -1.13
C LEU A 2 -2.07 10.04 0.00
N CYS A 3 -0.78 10.13 -0.31
CA CYS A 3 0.28 10.17 0.70
C CYS A 3 0.77 11.61 0.92
N ARG A 4 1.00 11.99 2.19
CA ARG A 4 1.76 13.18 2.58
C ARG A 4 2.75 12.79 3.69
N PRO A 5 3.97 12.35 3.35
CA PRO A 5 4.92 11.92 4.36
C PRO A 5 5.48 13.10 5.15
N PHE A 6 5.72 12.90 6.44
CA PHE A 6 6.30 13.90 7.35
C PHE A 6 7.64 13.46 7.95
N PHE A 7 7.73 12.25 8.48
CA PHE A 7 8.94 11.80 9.17
C PHE A 7 9.13 10.27 9.13
N ALA A 8 10.36 9.85 9.45
CA ALA A 8 10.76 8.44 9.57
C ALA A 8 10.35 7.58 8.36
N ASP A 9 9.70 6.46 8.61
CA ASP A 9 9.32 5.45 7.62
C ASP A 9 8.27 5.96 6.63
N GLN A 10 7.55 7.04 6.94
CA GLN A 10 6.53 7.60 6.05
C GLN A 10 7.10 7.96 4.67
N MET A 11 8.34 8.45 4.61
CA MET A 11 9.01 8.77 3.33
C MET A 11 9.21 7.51 2.47
N GLY A 12 9.62 6.40 3.09
CA GLY A 12 9.76 5.10 2.43
C GLY A 12 8.41 4.53 2.01
N ASN A 13 7.44 4.54 2.92
CA ASN A 13 6.10 4.02 2.69
C ASN A 13 5.39 4.75 1.54
N ALA A 14 5.50 6.09 1.49
CA ALA A 14 4.96 6.90 0.39
C ALA A 14 5.58 6.51 -0.96
N ARG A 15 6.91 6.31 -1.01
CA ARG A 15 7.61 5.86 -2.21
C ARG A 15 7.15 4.47 -2.66
N TYR A 16 6.93 3.53 -1.72
CA TYR A 16 6.40 2.21 -2.05
C TYR A 16 5.01 2.30 -2.68
N VAL A 17 4.11 3.08 -2.07
CA VAL A 17 2.74 3.24 -2.55
C VAL A 17 2.69 3.85 -3.96
N ASP A 18 3.50 4.87 -4.19
CA ASP A 18 3.48 5.67 -5.41
C ASP A 18 4.27 5.01 -6.56
N HIS A 19 5.48 4.52 -6.28
CA HIS A 19 6.41 4.08 -7.33
C HIS A 19 6.50 2.54 -7.48
N VAL A 20 6.38 1.81 -6.37
CA VAL A 20 6.59 0.34 -6.36
C VAL A 20 5.27 -0.39 -6.57
N TRP A 21 4.32 -0.25 -5.64
CA TRP A 21 3.00 -0.87 -5.74
C TRP A 21 2.08 -0.10 -6.70
N ARG A 22 2.33 1.20 -6.91
CA ARG A 22 1.54 2.07 -7.80
C ARG A 22 0.04 2.01 -7.48
N THR A 23 -0.29 1.99 -6.19
CA THR A 23 -1.67 1.93 -5.64
C THR A 23 -2.16 3.28 -5.13
N GLY A 24 -1.35 4.32 -5.31
CA GLY A 24 -1.63 5.67 -4.84
C GLY A 24 -0.70 6.69 -5.45
N VAL A 25 -0.78 7.92 -4.95
CA VAL A 25 0.06 9.05 -5.34
C VAL A 25 0.54 9.80 -4.11
N THR A 26 1.69 10.46 -4.20
CA THR A 26 2.24 11.31 -3.13
C THR A 26 2.06 12.78 -3.47
N ILE A 27 1.68 13.59 -2.48
CA ILE A 27 1.72 15.06 -2.57
C ILE A 27 3.05 15.52 -1.99
N ASP A 28 3.94 15.95 -2.88
CA ASP A 28 5.24 16.50 -2.51
C ASP A 28 5.22 18.03 -2.36
N GLY A 29 6.08 18.53 -1.47
CA GLY A 29 6.29 19.95 -1.22
C GLY A 29 5.18 20.61 -0.42
N GLU A 30 4.94 21.90 -0.67
CA GLU A 30 3.91 22.67 0.02
C GLU A 30 2.50 22.16 -0.29
N LEU A 31 1.68 22.07 0.77
CA LEU A 31 0.30 21.65 0.67
C LEU A 31 -0.56 22.81 0.15
N GLN A 32 -0.96 22.71 -1.11
CA GLN A 32 -1.80 23.70 -1.77
C GLN A 32 -3.12 23.07 -2.17
N ARG A 33 -4.23 23.79 -1.99
CA ARG A 33 -5.59 23.30 -2.27
C ARG A 33 -5.72 22.68 -3.67
N GLY A 34 -5.20 23.35 -4.70
CA GLY A 34 -5.27 22.87 -6.08
C GLY A 34 -4.49 21.56 -6.31
N LYS A 35 -3.35 21.37 -5.64
CA LYS A 35 -2.59 20.12 -5.71
C LYS A 35 -3.34 18.96 -5.07
N VAL A 36 -4.00 19.21 -3.94
CA VAL A 36 -4.83 18.21 -3.26
C VAL A 36 -6.01 17.82 -4.14
N GLU A 37 -6.71 18.80 -4.71
CA GLU A 37 -7.85 18.55 -5.61
C GLU A 37 -7.45 17.75 -6.85
N ALA A 38 -6.35 18.12 -7.52
CA ALA A 38 -5.83 17.39 -8.68
C ALA A 38 -5.45 15.94 -8.33
N ALA A 39 -4.84 15.72 -7.17
CA ALA A 39 -4.45 14.38 -6.72
C ALA A 39 -5.68 13.52 -6.38
N ILE A 40 -6.69 14.09 -5.71
CA ILE A 40 -7.98 13.40 -5.46
C ILE A 40 -8.66 13.05 -6.78
N SER A 41 -8.74 13.99 -7.72
CA SER A 41 -9.35 13.77 -9.04
C SER A 41 -8.64 12.64 -9.80
N THR A 42 -7.31 12.62 -9.77
CA THR A 42 -6.50 11.55 -10.40
C THR A 42 -6.76 10.19 -9.75
N LEU A 43 -6.80 10.13 -8.40
CA LEU A 43 -6.95 8.89 -7.65
C LEU A 43 -8.38 8.32 -7.73
N MET A 44 -9.39 9.19 -7.63
CA MET A 44 -10.80 8.82 -7.55
C MET A 44 -11.49 8.82 -8.92
N GLY A 45 -10.89 9.43 -9.93
CA GLY A 45 -11.40 9.46 -11.29
C GLY A 45 -11.69 8.07 -11.86
N ALA A 46 -12.69 8.01 -12.76
CA ALA A 46 -13.05 6.79 -13.47
C ALA A 46 -12.04 6.41 -14.57
N GLY A 47 -11.18 7.35 -14.97
CA GLY A 47 -10.17 7.15 -16.02
C GLY A 47 -8.96 6.29 -15.59
N GLU A 48 -8.10 6.04 -16.57
CA GLU A 48 -6.99 5.07 -16.49
C GLU A 48 -5.94 5.29 -15.38
N PRO A 49 -5.65 6.51 -14.86
CA PRO A 49 -4.80 6.64 -13.69
C PRO A 49 -5.43 5.99 -12.44
N GLY A 50 -6.65 6.39 -12.10
CA GLY A 50 -7.35 5.92 -10.90
C GLY A 50 -7.81 4.46 -11.00
N ALA A 51 -8.32 4.04 -12.16
CA ALA A 51 -8.72 2.66 -12.40
C ALA A 51 -7.54 1.69 -12.29
N GLY A 52 -6.39 2.04 -12.87
CA GLY A 52 -5.16 1.25 -12.75
C GLY A 52 -4.67 1.11 -11.31
N MET A 53 -4.70 2.20 -10.52
CA MET A 53 -4.34 2.15 -9.10
C MET A 53 -5.27 1.25 -8.29
N ARG A 54 -6.59 1.32 -8.52
CA ARG A 54 -7.58 0.46 -7.84
C ARG A 54 -7.40 -1.02 -8.19
N ARG A 55 -7.12 -1.34 -9.45
CA ARG A 55 -6.83 -2.73 -9.87
C ARG A 55 -5.61 -3.28 -9.14
N ARG A 56 -4.51 -2.53 -9.10
CA ARG A 56 -3.29 -2.93 -8.36
C ARG A 56 -3.53 -3.07 -6.86
N ALA A 57 -4.34 -2.18 -6.28
CA ALA A 57 -4.72 -2.29 -4.87
C ALA A 57 -5.53 -3.56 -4.58
N LEU A 58 -6.39 -3.98 -5.51
CA LEU A 58 -7.14 -5.22 -5.41
C LEU A 58 -6.23 -6.46 -5.56
N GLU A 59 -5.29 -6.45 -6.50
CA GLU A 59 -4.28 -7.50 -6.66
C GLU A 59 -3.43 -7.67 -5.39
N LEU A 60 -3.00 -6.55 -4.80
CA LEU A 60 -2.25 -6.54 -3.54
C LEU A 60 -3.10 -7.09 -2.39
N LYS A 61 -4.37 -6.70 -2.28
CA LYS A 61 -5.32 -7.23 -1.30
C LYS A 61 -5.47 -8.76 -1.44
N ASN A 62 -5.64 -9.24 -2.67
CA ASN A 62 -5.80 -10.68 -2.93
C ASN A 62 -4.53 -11.46 -2.58
N SER A 63 -3.35 -10.91 -2.88
CA SER A 63 -2.06 -11.50 -2.52
C SER A 63 -1.88 -11.57 -1.00
N ALA A 64 -2.25 -10.51 -0.28
CA ALA A 64 -2.23 -10.50 1.18
C ALA A 64 -3.18 -11.55 1.77
N ALA A 65 -4.41 -11.65 1.24
CA ALA A 65 -5.38 -12.65 1.67
C ALA A 65 -4.88 -14.09 1.43
N ALA A 66 -4.25 -14.36 0.28
CA ALA A 66 -3.64 -15.66 0.00
C ALA A 66 -2.49 -15.98 0.96
N SER A 67 -1.68 -14.99 1.35
CA SER A 67 -0.55 -15.19 2.26
C SER A 67 -0.97 -15.63 3.68
N ILE A 68 -2.19 -15.27 4.12
CA ILE A 68 -2.75 -15.63 5.42
C ILE A 68 -3.75 -16.79 5.34
N GLY A 69 -3.96 -17.36 4.15
CA GLY A 69 -4.82 -18.52 3.95
C GLY A 69 -4.20 -19.82 4.49
N GLU A 70 -4.91 -20.93 4.29
CA GLU A 70 -4.38 -22.27 4.58
C GLU A 70 -3.10 -22.51 3.77
N ALA A 71 -2.04 -22.99 4.44
CA ALA A 71 -0.69 -23.14 3.88
C ALA A 71 -0.08 -21.85 3.27
N GLY A 72 -0.64 -20.68 3.57
CA GLY A 72 -0.11 -19.39 3.15
C GLY A 72 1.23 -19.07 3.82
N SER A 73 2.09 -18.31 3.14
CA SER A 73 3.45 -18.02 3.62
C SER A 73 3.48 -17.33 4.99
N SER A 74 2.57 -16.39 5.24
CA SER A 74 2.47 -15.70 6.53
C SER A 74 1.96 -16.65 7.61
N SER A 75 0.98 -17.51 7.31
CA SER A 75 0.47 -18.53 8.23
C SER A 75 1.58 -19.48 8.67
N VAL A 76 2.33 -20.03 7.71
CA VAL A 76 3.48 -20.92 7.97
C VAL A 76 4.55 -20.22 8.81
N ASN A 77 4.87 -18.96 8.51
CA ASN A 77 5.84 -18.19 9.29
C ASN A 77 5.38 -17.94 10.73
N VAL A 78 4.08 -17.72 10.96
CA VAL A 78 3.52 -17.57 12.30
C VAL A 78 3.59 -18.88 13.08
N ASP A 79 3.25 -20.02 12.47
CA ASP A 79 3.35 -21.33 13.11
C ASP A 79 4.80 -21.66 13.52
N MET A 80 5.77 -21.34 12.65
CA MET A 80 7.20 -21.48 12.95
C MET A 80 7.62 -20.56 14.12
N LEU A 81 7.15 -19.31 14.13
CA LEU A 81 7.45 -18.37 15.21
C LEU A 81 6.90 -18.88 16.55
N VAL A 82 5.66 -19.38 16.59
CA VAL A 82 5.05 -19.95 17.80
C VAL A 82 5.86 -21.16 18.29
N SER A 83 6.22 -22.06 17.38
CA SER A 83 7.02 -23.24 17.69
C SER A 83 8.39 -22.85 18.28
N LEU A 84 9.04 -21.84 17.70
CA LEU A 84 10.31 -21.31 18.20
C LEU A 84 10.15 -20.79 19.64
N ILE A 85 9.16 -19.93 19.89
CA ILE A 85 8.92 -19.35 21.22
C ILE A 85 8.60 -20.43 22.26
N GLN A 86 7.84 -21.46 21.89
CA GLN A 86 7.50 -22.58 22.79
C GLN A 86 8.69 -23.50 23.09
N SER A 87 9.71 -23.51 22.22
CA SER A 87 10.93 -24.29 22.39
C SER A 87 12.03 -23.59 23.20
N MET A 88 11.82 -22.30 23.54
CA MET A 88 12.70 -21.51 24.42
C MET A 88 12.35 -21.74 25.89
#